data_AF-A0A6G3LLR9-F1
#
_entry.id   AF-A0A6G3LLR9-F1
#
_cell.length_a   1.000
_cell.length_b   1.000
_cell.length_c   1.000
_cell.angle_alpha   90.00
_cell.angle_beta   90.00
_cell.angle_gamma   90.00
#
_symmetry.space_group_name_H-M   'P 1'
#
loop_
_entity.id
_entity.type
_entity.pdbx_description
1 polymer ?
#
loop_
_entity_poly.entity_id
_entity_poly.type
_entity_poly.pdbx_seq_one_letter_code
_entity_poly.pdbx_strand_id
1 'polypeptide(L)'
;MSTELVTPGHSPPLDTLIAMGIVIGVLQANPVARITVKKQGFTYRVTINEQVMWDKVFEALSERWLFEIKRLRYGMGAFYSAFGPQRGIKPAELSKRFEELVELAQKDFPRIAQEYSEDSQHVTREGRGGKRKKLYTAYLPIAPWAGKYFAGTYKYKEDPYALCPLCSFLAWSGLLSSSAVMTYVAEDKRGTIYAIPDPIDVSNYDLAFLALIFGEKKEKSFHNNIPLLAVPLLVLASGETIWHIRGKYGLYVWKYEGTGNFLSLKDFSQLPLSPLLDFVAGAKAKGKYLPKLIEYLASREGDPSLIALITECLIYGEPDPYTVLRNIWSLLSQARDKRAKRILRWLDKGVAEELFRVWKKYWEGHGTGGTPSYA
;
A
#
# COMPACT_ATOMS: atom_id res chain seq x y z
N MET A 1 -8.27 -25.04 -18.37
CA MET A 1 -7.78 -23.95 -19.24
C MET A 1 -7.19 -22.88 -18.33
N SER A 2 -6.01 -22.34 -18.68
CA SER A 2 -5.41 -21.22 -17.97
C SER A 2 -5.90 -19.90 -18.55
N THR A 3 -6.15 -18.91 -17.70
CA THR A 3 -6.45 -17.53 -18.09
C THR A 3 -5.20 -16.69 -17.87
N GLU A 4 -4.79 -15.92 -18.87
CA GLU A 4 -3.72 -14.92 -18.73
C GLU A 4 -4.28 -13.52 -18.91
N LEU A 5 -3.86 -12.60 -18.04
CA LEU A 5 -4.20 -11.19 -18.09
C LEU A 5 -2.93 -10.35 -17.98
N VAL A 6 -2.85 -9.26 -18.72
CA VAL A 6 -1.79 -8.25 -18.65
C VAL A 6 -2.41 -6.91 -18.29
N THR A 7 -1.91 -6.26 -17.23
CA THR A 7 -2.44 -4.96 -16.80
C THR A 7 -2.13 -3.84 -17.80
N PRO A 8 -2.94 -2.76 -17.84
CA PRO A 8 -2.88 -1.66 -18.82
C PRO A 8 -1.54 -0.93 -18.98
N GLY A 9 -0.71 -0.86 -17.95
CA GLY A 9 0.54 -0.10 -17.97
C GLY A 9 0.35 1.41 -17.82
N HIS A 10 -0.63 1.86 -17.03
CA HIS A 10 -0.83 3.27 -16.69
C HIS A 10 0.35 3.86 -15.91
N SER A 11 0.74 3.21 -14.81
CA SER A 11 1.93 3.51 -14.00
C SER A 11 2.05 2.52 -12.84
N PRO A 12 3.23 2.37 -12.21
CA PRO A 12 3.45 1.29 -11.26
C PRO A 12 2.46 1.20 -10.08
N PRO A 13 2.14 2.28 -9.33
CA PRO A 13 1.20 2.16 -8.20
C PRO A 13 -0.23 1.79 -8.62
N LEU A 14 -0.71 2.31 -9.75
CA LEU A 14 -2.06 2.00 -10.23
C LEU A 14 -2.14 0.60 -10.82
N ASP A 15 -1.17 0.20 -11.62
CA ASP A 15 -1.12 -1.16 -12.15
C ASP A 15 -0.97 -2.19 -11.03
N THR A 16 -0.22 -1.87 -9.97
CA THR A 16 -0.17 -2.71 -8.76
C THR A 16 -1.56 -2.85 -8.15
N LEU A 17 -2.30 -1.75 -8.00
CA LEU A 17 -3.66 -1.76 -7.46
C LEU A 17 -4.62 -2.58 -8.35
N ILE A 18 -4.53 -2.44 -9.67
CA ILE A 18 -5.34 -3.23 -10.62
C ILE A 18 -4.99 -4.72 -10.51
N ALA A 19 -3.70 -5.07 -10.54
CA ALA A 19 -3.23 -6.44 -10.40
C ALA A 19 -3.72 -7.07 -9.10
N MET A 20 -3.57 -6.37 -7.97
CA MET A 20 -4.06 -6.86 -6.68
C MET A 20 -5.59 -6.94 -6.62
N GLY A 21 -6.31 -6.03 -7.28
CA GLY A 21 -7.77 -6.09 -7.42
C GLY A 21 -8.23 -7.36 -8.13
N ILE A 22 -7.57 -7.71 -9.25
CA ILE A 22 -7.82 -8.97 -9.98
C ILE A 22 -7.55 -10.17 -9.08
N VAL A 23 -6.33 -10.25 -8.55
CA VAL A 23 -5.85 -11.41 -7.78
C VAL A 23 -6.75 -11.68 -6.59
N ILE A 24 -7.04 -10.65 -5.79
CA ILE A 24 -7.85 -10.83 -4.59
C ILE A 24 -9.31 -11.11 -4.93
N GLY A 25 -9.86 -10.51 -5.99
CA GLY A 25 -11.19 -10.86 -6.47
C GLY A 25 -11.28 -12.34 -6.88
N VAL A 26 -10.29 -12.85 -7.60
CA VAL A 26 -10.22 -14.27 -7.99
C VAL A 26 -10.11 -15.17 -6.75
N LEU A 27 -9.25 -14.84 -5.79
CA LEU A 27 -9.09 -15.63 -4.56
C LEU A 27 -10.33 -15.58 -3.65
N GLN A 28 -11.09 -14.49 -3.67
CA GLN A 28 -12.36 -14.40 -2.93
C GLN A 28 -13.44 -15.28 -3.56
N ALA A 29 -13.55 -15.28 -4.89
CA ALA A 29 -14.52 -16.10 -5.61
C ALA A 29 -14.13 -17.58 -5.68
N ASN A 30 -12.83 -17.87 -5.70
CA ASN A 30 -12.25 -19.20 -5.74
C ASN A 30 -10.96 -19.27 -4.89
N PRO A 31 -11.06 -19.60 -3.59
CA PRO A 31 -9.91 -19.64 -2.68
C PRO A 31 -8.82 -20.66 -3.03
N VAL A 32 -9.14 -21.68 -3.84
CA VAL A 32 -8.17 -22.71 -4.25
C VAL A 32 -7.46 -22.38 -5.57
N ALA A 33 -7.82 -21.27 -6.21
CA ALA A 33 -7.23 -20.86 -7.48
C ALA A 33 -5.70 -20.71 -7.38
N ARG A 34 -5.01 -21.34 -8.32
CA ARG A 34 -3.56 -21.20 -8.49
C ARG A 34 -3.24 -20.00 -9.37
N ILE A 35 -2.68 -18.97 -8.76
CA ILE A 35 -2.35 -17.69 -9.40
C ILE A 35 -0.85 -17.46 -9.31
N THR A 36 -0.25 -17.00 -10.41
CA THR A 36 1.11 -16.47 -10.45
C THR A 36 1.07 -15.05 -10.99
N VAL A 37 1.84 -14.15 -10.37
CA VAL A 37 1.98 -12.76 -10.83
C VAL A 37 3.44 -12.47 -11.10
N LYS A 38 3.71 -11.91 -12.29
CA LYS A 38 5.04 -11.49 -12.71
C LYS A 38 5.01 -10.07 -13.24
N LYS A 39 5.86 -9.21 -12.70
CA LYS A 39 6.01 -7.83 -13.15
C LYS A 39 6.81 -7.76 -14.45
N GLN A 40 6.34 -6.94 -15.40
CA GLN A 40 6.94 -6.69 -16.71
C GLN A 40 7.07 -5.18 -16.92
N GLY A 41 8.13 -4.57 -16.39
CA GLY A 41 8.27 -3.12 -16.37
C GLY A 41 7.20 -2.46 -15.49
N PHE A 42 6.26 -1.73 -16.10
CA PHE A 42 5.13 -1.10 -15.40
C PHE A 42 3.83 -1.92 -15.42
N THR A 43 3.81 -3.04 -16.15
CA THR A 43 2.65 -3.94 -16.21
C THR A 43 2.88 -5.18 -15.36
N TYR A 44 1.79 -5.93 -15.13
CA TYR A 44 1.82 -7.23 -14.46
C TYR A 44 1.14 -8.26 -15.35
N ARG A 45 1.79 -9.41 -15.50
CA ARG A 45 1.17 -10.62 -16.05
C ARG A 45 0.60 -11.46 -14.91
N VAL A 46 -0.69 -11.70 -14.96
CA VAL A 46 -1.43 -12.53 -14.00
C VAL A 46 -1.87 -13.81 -14.71
N THR A 47 -1.27 -14.94 -14.32
CA THR A 47 -1.61 -16.27 -14.85
C THR A 47 -2.45 -17.01 -13.82
N ILE A 48 -3.65 -17.43 -14.22
CA ILE A 48 -4.61 -18.17 -13.39
C ILE A 48 -4.80 -19.55 -13.98
N ASN A 49 -4.36 -20.60 -13.28
CA ASN A 49 -4.33 -21.97 -13.78
C ASN A 49 -5.66 -22.72 -13.63
N GLU A 50 -6.78 -22.00 -13.68
CA GLU A 50 -8.13 -22.54 -13.52
C GLU A 50 -9.12 -21.73 -14.35
N GLN A 51 -10.31 -22.29 -14.57
CA GLN A 51 -11.41 -21.56 -15.18
C GLN A 51 -11.94 -20.53 -14.17
N VAL A 52 -12.01 -19.27 -14.58
CA VAL A 52 -12.48 -18.17 -13.73
C VAL A 52 -13.93 -17.84 -14.05
N MET A 53 -14.79 -17.87 -13.04
CA MET A 53 -16.16 -17.33 -13.14
C MET A 53 -16.14 -15.85 -12.80
N TRP A 54 -15.92 -15.00 -13.80
CA TRP A 54 -15.77 -13.56 -13.62
C TRP A 54 -16.99 -12.89 -12.96
N ASP A 55 -18.20 -13.38 -13.21
CA ASP A 55 -19.41 -12.86 -12.55
C ASP A 55 -19.31 -12.98 -11.03
N LYS A 56 -18.81 -14.11 -10.51
CA LYS A 56 -18.58 -14.30 -9.07
C LYS A 56 -17.45 -13.42 -8.53
N VAL A 57 -16.42 -13.18 -9.34
CA VAL A 57 -15.32 -12.26 -8.98
C VAL A 57 -15.85 -10.85 -8.81
N PHE A 58 -16.62 -10.36 -9.78
CA PHE A 58 -17.21 -9.02 -9.73
C PHE A 58 -18.28 -8.91 -8.65
N GLU A 59 -19.06 -9.95 -8.40
CA GLU A 59 -20.02 -10.02 -7.29
C GLU A 59 -19.31 -9.85 -5.94
N ALA A 60 -18.29 -10.67 -5.65
CA ALA A 60 -17.54 -10.61 -4.39
C ALA A 60 -16.86 -9.24 -4.17
N LEU A 61 -16.26 -8.67 -5.21
CA LEU A 61 -15.68 -7.32 -5.14
C LEU A 61 -16.75 -6.26 -4.92
N SER A 62 -17.90 -6.38 -5.61
CA SER A 62 -19.02 -5.44 -5.51
C SER A 62 -19.65 -5.44 -4.12
N GLU A 63 -19.84 -6.59 -3.49
CA GLU A 63 -20.36 -6.69 -2.11
C GLU A 63 -19.49 -5.89 -1.14
N ARG A 64 -18.16 -6.03 -1.26
CA ARG A 64 -17.20 -5.27 -0.46
C ARG A 64 -17.31 -3.77 -0.70
N TRP A 65 -17.47 -3.35 -1.95
CA TRP A 65 -17.68 -1.95 -2.30
C TRP A 65 -18.96 -1.39 -1.69
N LEU A 66 -20.08 -2.10 -1.84
CA LEU A 66 -21.37 -1.67 -1.30
C LEU A 66 -21.31 -1.52 0.23
N PHE A 67 -20.61 -2.42 0.92
CA PHE A 67 -20.33 -2.28 2.35
C PHE A 67 -19.54 -1.00 2.66
N GLU A 68 -18.44 -0.74 1.95
CA GLU A 68 -17.61 0.44 2.18
C GLU A 68 -18.28 1.76 1.74
N ILE A 69 -19.13 1.73 0.71
CA ILE A 69 -19.97 2.86 0.28
C ILE A 69 -20.96 3.21 1.38
N LYS A 70 -21.61 2.21 1.99
CA LYS A 70 -22.51 2.44 3.12
C LYS A 70 -21.76 3.12 4.27
N ARG A 71 -20.55 2.66 4.61
CA ARG A 71 -19.70 3.28 5.63
C ARG A 71 -19.28 4.71 5.26
N LEU A 72 -18.93 4.94 4.00
CA LEU A 72 -18.57 6.26 3.49
C LEU A 72 -19.68 7.28 3.72
N ARG A 73 -20.96 6.91 3.51
CA ARG A 73 -22.12 7.80 3.78
C ARG A 73 -22.18 8.29 5.22
N TYR A 74 -21.69 7.51 6.18
CA TYR A 74 -21.58 7.89 7.59
C TYR A 74 -20.26 8.58 7.95
N GLY A 75 -19.41 8.89 6.96
CA GLY A 75 -18.12 9.53 7.20
C GLY A 75 -17.09 8.59 7.83
N MET A 76 -17.17 7.30 7.56
CA MET A 76 -16.24 6.28 8.06
C MET A 76 -15.85 5.28 6.97
N GLY A 77 -14.95 4.35 7.30
CA GLY A 77 -14.50 3.32 6.35
C GLY A 77 -13.25 3.69 5.57
N ALA A 78 -12.73 2.71 4.83
CA ALA A 78 -11.49 2.81 4.09
C ALA A 78 -11.58 3.85 2.96
N PHE A 79 -12.74 3.96 2.29
CA PHE A 79 -12.95 5.02 1.31
C PHE A 79 -12.87 6.40 1.96
N TYR A 80 -13.51 6.60 3.11
CA TYR A 80 -13.42 7.89 3.82
C TYR A 80 -11.98 8.20 4.24
N SER A 81 -11.28 7.22 4.81
CA SER A 81 -9.88 7.36 5.21
C SER A 81 -8.96 7.67 4.04
N ALA A 82 -9.15 7.06 2.87
CA ALA A 82 -8.36 7.35 1.66
C ALA A 82 -8.45 8.85 1.31
N PHE A 83 -9.64 9.43 1.39
CA PHE A 83 -9.77 10.86 1.12
C PHE A 83 -9.54 11.77 2.34
N GLY A 84 -8.96 11.27 3.43
CA GLY A 84 -8.81 11.97 4.71
C GLY A 84 -8.38 13.44 4.64
N PRO A 85 -7.40 13.84 3.81
CA PRO A 85 -6.92 15.23 3.77
C PRO A 85 -7.91 16.21 3.13
N GLN A 86 -8.87 15.73 2.34
CA GLN A 86 -9.75 16.56 1.53
C GLN A 86 -10.92 17.12 2.36
N ARG A 87 -10.77 18.37 2.82
CA ARG A 87 -11.83 19.13 3.49
C ARG A 87 -12.89 19.52 2.46
N GLY A 88 -14.10 18.95 2.54
CA GLY A 88 -15.21 19.28 1.64
C GLY A 88 -15.62 18.19 0.65
N ILE A 89 -15.12 16.96 0.78
CA ILE A 89 -15.79 15.83 0.13
C ILE A 89 -17.19 15.71 0.68
N LYS A 90 -18.17 15.71 -0.22
CA LYS A 90 -19.53 15.33 0.08
C LYS A 90 -19.63 13.81 -0.04
N PRO A 91 -19.73 13.06 1.07
CA PRO A 91 -19.69 11.60 1.00
C PRO A 91 -20.83 11.03 0.15
N ALA A 92 -21.98 11.70 0.10
CA ALA A 92 -23.11 11.32 -0.75
C ALA A 92 -22.76 11.39 -2.25
N GLU A 93 -22.09 12.44 -2.73
CA GLU A 93 -21.70 12.57 -4.14
C GLU A 93 -20.66 11.52 -4.54
N LEU A 94 -19.69 11.26 -3.66
CA LEU A 94 -18.67 10.23 -3.89
C LEU A 94 -19.26 8.82 -3.85
N SER A 95 -20.17 8.56 -2.90
CA SER A 95 -20.90 7.30 -2.78
C SER A 95 -21.65 6.99 -4.08
N LYS A 96 -22.40 7.95 -4.62
CA LYS A 96 -23.14 7.78 -5.87
C LYS A 96 -22.23 7.38 -7.04
N ARG A 97 -21.05 8.01 -7.16
CA ARG A 97 -20.07 7.66 -8.21
C ARG A 97 -19.53 6.24 -8.06
N PHE A 98 -19.32 5.78 -6.83
CA PHE A 98 -18.89 4.41 -6.57
C PHE A 98 -20.02 3.40 -6.80
N GLU A 99 -21.27 3.74 -6.49
CA GLU A 99 -22.43 2.90 -6.84
C GLU A 99 -22.59 2.74 -8.35
N GLU A 100 -22.45 3.83 -9.12
CA GLU A 100 -22.45 3.78 -10.58
C GLU A 100 -21.37 2.83 -11.13
N LEU A 101 -20.17 2.81 -10.53
CA LEU A 101 -19.11 1.86 -10.91
C LEU A 101 -19.47 0.41 -10.59
N VAL A 102 -20.09 0.16 -9.43
CA VAL A 102 -20.56 -1.18 -9.03
C VAL A 102 -21.67 -1.68 -9.96
N GLU A 103 -22.63 -0.83 -10.31
CA GLU A 103 -23.70 -1.20 -11.24
C GLU A 103 -23.17 -1.56 -12.62
N LEU A 104 -22.16 -0.81 -13.10
CA LEU A 104 -21.46 -1.18 -14.33
C LEU A 104 -20.72 -2.50 -14.14
N ALA A 105 -19.99 -2.69 -13.00
CA ALA A 105 -19.22 -3.90 -12.64
C ALA A 105 -20.05 -5.18 -12.85
N GLN A 106 -21.31 -5.13 -12.42
CA GLN A 106 -22.24 -6.26 -12.44
C GLN A 106 -22.94 -6.49 -13.80
N LYS A 107 -23.02 -5.47 -14.67
CA LYS A 107 -23.78 -5.56 -15.94
C LYS A 107 -22.90 -5.77 -17.17
N ASP A 108 -21.75 -5.08 -17.24
CA ASP A 108 -21.04 -4.85 -18.51
C ASP A 108 -19.60 -5.39 -18.55
N PHE A 109 -19.05 -5.94 -17.46
CA PHE A 109 -17.62 -6.36 -17.39
C PHE A 109 -17.23 -7.83 -17.64
N PRO A 110 -18.06 -8.75 -18.19
CA PRO A 110 -17.61 -10.12 -18.43
C PRO A 110 -16.52 -10.28 -19.52
N ARG A 111 -15.91 -9.18 -20.01
CA ARG A 111 -14.86 -9.18 -21.04
C ARG A 111 -13.47 -8.77 -20.55
N ILE A 112 -13.18 -8.89 -19.25
CA ILE A 112 -11.84 -8.58 -18.71
C ILE A 112 -10.70 -9.26 -19.48
N ALA A 113 -10.89 -10.52 -19.92
CA ALA A 113 -9.91 -11.24 -20.71
C ALA A 113 -9.63 -10.61 -22.09
N GLN A 114 -10.60 -9.88 -22.65
CA GLN A 114 -10.42 -9.13 -23.89
C GLN A 114 -9.74 -7.79 -23.64
N GLU A 115 -10.12 -7.09 -22.57
CA GLU A 115 -9.57 -5.76 -22.24
C GLU A 115 -8.12 -5.83 -21.76
N TYR A 116 -7.75 -6.91 -21.06
CA TYR A 116 -6.43 -7.13 -20.47
C TYR A 116 -5.66 -8.26 -21.18
N SER A 117 -5.88 -8.43 -22.49
CA SER A 117 -5.06 -9.31 -23.32
C SER A 117 -3.74 -8.64 -23.70
N GLU A 118 -2.72 -9.42 -24.08
CA GLU A 118 -1.41 -8.87 -24.48
C GLU A 118 -1.51 -8.00 -25.75
N ASP A 119 -2.43 -8.34 -26.65
CA ASP A 119 -2.66 -7.61 -27.91
C ASP A 119 -3.64 -6.43 -27.77
N SER A 120 -4.37 -6.35 -26.65
CA SER A 120 -5.24 -5.21 -26.36
C SER A 120 -4.41 -4.06 -25.79
N GLN A 121 -3.85 -3.24 -26.68
CA GLN A 121 -3.60 -1.85 -26.32
C GLN A 121 -4.96 -1.25 -25.97
N HIS A 122 -5.20 -0.94 -24.69
CA HIS A 122 -6.44 -0.32 -24.22
C HIS A 122 -6.97 0.69 -25.25
N VAL A 123 -8.04 0.30 -25.96
CA VAL A 123 -8.59 1.04 -27.12
C VAL A 123 -9.28 2.32 -26.65
N THR A 124 -9.47 2.44 -25.34
CA THR A 124 -9.97 3.61 -24.64
C THR A 124 -8.90 4.69 -24.60
N ARG A 125 -9.28 5.92 -24.98
CA ARG A 125 -8.43 7.13 -24.88
C ARG A 125 -8.25 7.56 -23.41
N GLU A 126 -7.78 6.65 -22.58
CA GLU A 126 -7.46 6.85 -21.17
C GLU A 126 -6.22 7.74 -21.02
N GLY A 127 -6.01 8.23 -19.80
CA GLY A 127 -4.94 9.16 -19.48
C GLY A 127 -5.37 10.61 -19.45
N ARG A 128 -4.38 11.50 -19.44
CA ARG A 128 -4.59 12.94 -19.32
C ARG A 128 -5.06 13.53 -20.65
N GLY A 129 -6.11 14.35 -20.62
CA GLY A 129 -6.75 14.87 -21.84
C GLY A 129 -7.70 13.90 -22.55
N GLY A 130 -7.98 12.72 -21.97
CA GLY A 130 -8.97 11.78 -22.50
C GLY A 130 -10.36 12.40 -22.65
N LYS A 131 -11.03 12.20 -23.80
CA LYS A 131 -12.41 12.69 -24.01
C LYS A 131 -13.35 11.97 -23.05
N ARG A 132 -13.83 12.68 -22.01
CA ARG A 132 -14.57 12.17 -20.83
C ARG A 132 -15.86 11.37 -21.08
N LYS A 133 -16.33 11.16 -22.31
CA LYS A 133 -17.55 10.36 -22.53
C LYS A 133 -17.25 8.93 -22.05
N LYS A 134 -17.78 8.57 -20.87
CA LYS A 134 -17.67 7.27 -20.18
C LYS A 134 -16.33 6.96 -19.45
N LEU A 135 -15.52 7.97 -19.10
CA LEU A 135 -14.29 7.77 -18.31
C LEU A 135 -14.40 8.35 -16.89
N TYR A 136 -13.69 7.75 -15.95
CA TYR A 136 -13.69 8.08 -14.52
C TYR A 136 -12.39 8.78 -14.10
N THR A 137 -12.48 9.71 -13.15
CA THR A 137 -11.29 10.42 -12.66
C THR A 137 -10.44 9.51 -11.77
N ALA A 138 -9.15 9.41 -12.08
CA ALA A 138 -8.17 8.77 -11.21
C ALA A 138 -7.80 9.75 -10.07
N TYR A 139 -8.36 9.52 -8.89
CA TYR A 139 -8.03 10.34 -7.72
C TYR A 139 -6.65 9.98 -7.17
N LEU A 140 -6.03 10.92 -6.43
CA LEU A 140 -4.72 10.74 -5.80
C LEU A 140 -4.55 9.44 -4.98
N PRO A 141 -5.58 8.91 -4.27
CA PRO A 141 -5.45 7.65 -3.56
C PRO A 141 -5.08 6.45 -4.45
N ILE A 142 -5.51 6.42 -5.71
CA ILE A 142 -5.20 5.33 -6.65
C ILE A 142 -4.22 5.76 -7.74
N ALA A 143 -4.04 7.07 -7.93
CA ALA A 143 -3.17 7.64 -8.95
C ALA A 143 -2.25 8.75 -8.42
N PRO A 144 -1.25 8.40 -7.57
CA PRO A 144 -0.39 9.39 -6.92
C PRO A 144 0.41 10.26 -7.90
N TRP A 145 0.78 9.75 -9.09
CA TRP A 145 1.59 10.49 -10.07
C TRP A 145 0.79 11.53 -10.88
N ALA A 146 -0.53 11.38 -10.97
CA ALA A 146 -1.33 12.17 -11.91
C ALA A 146 -2.44 12.99 -11.27
N GLY A 147 -3.16 12.43 -10.29
CA GLY A 147 -4.25 13.10 -9.58
C GLY A 147 -5.28 13.82 -10.47
N LYS A 148 -6.03 14.75 -9.85
CA LYS A 148 -7.07 15.57 -10.52
C LYS A 148 -6.50 16.81 -11.23
N TYR A 149 -5.41 17.39 -10.73
CA TYR A 149 -4.85 18.65 -11.21
C TYR A 149 -3.51 18.44 -11.90
N PHE A 150 -3.26 19.15 -12.99
CA PHE A 150 -1.96 19.19 -13.66
C PHE A 150 -1.22 20.48 -13.29
N ALA A 151 0.03 20.34 -12.82
CA ALA A 151 0.89 21.46 -12.43
C ALA A 151 2.09 21.62 -13.39
N GLY A 152 1.95 21.27 -14.67
CA GLY A 152 3.02 21.45 -15.67
C GLY A 152 3.23 22.90 -16.13
N THR A 153 2.47 23.86 -15.59
CA THR A 153 2.62 25.30 -15.85
C THR A 153 2.43 26.07 -14.55
N TYR A 154 2.79 27.37 -14.52
CA TYR A 154 2.55 28.28 -13.38
C TYR A 154 1.05 28.42 -12.96
N LYS A 155 0.11 27.78 -13.66
CA LYS A 155 -1.31 27.69 -13.31
C LYS A 155 -1.76 26.23 -13.18
N TYR A 156 -2.49 25.93 -12.11
CA TYR A 156 -3.18 24.65 -11.95
C TYR A 156 -4.34 24.55 -12.94
N LYS A 157 -4.31 23.53 -13.80
CA LYS A 157 -5.42 23.21 -14.72
C LYS A 157 -6.11 21.93 -14.26
N GLU A 158 -7.44 21.96 -14.19
CA GLU A 158 -8.26 20.75 -13.99
C GLU A 158 -8.23 19.88 -15.25
N ASP A 159 -7.17 19.08 -15.37
CA ASP A 159 -6.98 18.11 -16.44
C ASP A 159 -6.77 16.72 -15.82
N PRO A 160 -7.85 16.05 -15.36
CA PRO A 160 -7.73 14.81 -14.61
C PRO A 160 -7.19 13.68 -15.48
N TYR A 161 -6.44 12.76 -14.86
CA TYR A 161 -6.17 11.47 -15.47
C TYR A 161 -7.47 10.65 -15.50
N ALA A 162 -7.87 10.20 -16.69
CA ALA A 162 -9.13 9.49 -16.89
C ALA A 162 -8.88 7.99 -17.08
N LEU A 163 -9.66 7.14 -16.41
CA LEU A 163 -9.62 5.68 -16.46
C LEU A 163 -10.91 5.12 -17.05
N CYS A 164 -10.87 3.97 -17.71
CA CYS A 164 -12.09 3.23 -17.96
C CYS A 164 -12.69 2.72 -16.65
N PRO A 165 -14.01 2.40 -16.62
CA PRO A 165 -14.61 1.94 -15.39
C PRO A 165 -14.05 0.61 -14.88
N LEU A 166 -13.51 -0.27 -15.73
CA LEU A 166 -12.82 -1.50 -15.30
C LEU A 166 -11.55 -1.19 -14.48
N CYS A 167 -10.65 -0.37 -15.04
CA CYS A 167 -9.41 0.04 -14.36
C CYS A 167 -9.71 0.78 -13.05
N SER A 168 -10.72 1.66 -13.05
CA SER A 168 -11.15 2.36 -11.83
C SER A 168 -11.68 1.37 -10.79
N PHE A 169 -12.55 0.44 -11.18
CA PHE A 169 -13.12 -0.55 -10.27
C PHE A 169 -12.07 -1.50 -9.70
N LEU A 170 -11.14 -2.01 -10.52
CA LEU A 170 -10.10 -2.92 -10.05
C LEU A 170 -9.06 -2.20 -9.18
N ALA A 171 -8.68 -0.98 -9.53
CA ALA A 171 -7.73 -0.20 -8.74
C ALA A 171 -8.25 0.12 -7.33
N TRP A 172 -9.49 0.58 -7.22
CA TRP A 172 -10.12 0.82 -5.92
C TRP A 172 -10.36 -0.49 -5.17
N SER A 173 -10.66 -1.59 -5.86
CA SER A 173 -10.75 -2.93 -5.25
C SER A 173 -9.42 -3.39 -4.66
N GLY A 174 -8.31 -3.16 -5.37
CA GLY A 174 -6.96 -3.39 -4.86
C GLY A 174 -6.65 -2.52 -3.65
N LEU A 175 -6.98 -1.23 -3.70
CA LEU A 175 -6.79 -0.32 -2.56
C LEU A 175 -7.55 -0.85 -1.33
N LEU A 176 -8.81 -1.22 -1.51
CA LEU A 176 -9.62 -1.77 -0.43
C LEU A 176 -9.09 -3.12 0.03
N SER A 177 -8.49 -3.94 -0.82
CA SER A 177 -8.25 -5.34 -0.47
C SER A 177 -6.83 -5.65 -0.02
N SER A 178 -5.86 -4.87 -0.48
CA SER A 178 -4.45 -5.19 -0.29
C SER A 178 -3.58 -4.00 0.08
N SER A 179 -4.17 -2.83 0.40
CA SER A 179 -3.41 -1.67 0.83
C SER A 179 -3.67 -1.34 2.30
N ALA A 180 -2.63 -0.87 2.97
CA ALA A 180 -2.75 -0.20 4.24
C ALA A 180 -3.09 1.27 3.99
N VAL A 181 -4.14 1.76 4.65
CA VAL A 181 -4.62 3.15 4.54
C VAL A 181 -4.63 3.74 5.94
N MET A 182 -3.67 4.63 6.20
CA MET A 182 -3.45 5.20 7.53
C MET A 182 -3.57 6.71 7.49
N THR A 183 -4.38 7.27 8.38
CA THR A 183 -4.54 8.72 8.50
C THR A 183 -3.69 9.26 9.63
N TYR A 184 -3.31 10.53 9.56
CA TYR A 184 -2.76 11.21 10.72
C TYR A 184 -3.21 12.66 10.74
N VAL A 185 -3.25 13.21 11.95
CA VAL A 185 -3.55 14.62 12.22
C VAL A 185 -2.43 15.14 13.11
N ALA A 186 -1.61 16.02 12.57
CA ALA A 186 -0.49 16.64 13.28
C ALA A 186 -0.63 18.15 13.16
N GLU A 187 -0.89 18.83 14.28
CA GLU A 187 -1.07 20.29 14.38
C GLU A 187 -2.01 20.87 13.30
N ASP A 188 -1.46 21.41 12.22
CA ASP A 188 -2.14 22.06 11.09
C ASP A 188 -2.35 21.15 9.87
N LYS A 189 -1.74 19.96 9.88
CA LYS A 189 -1.72 19.01 8.76
C LYS A 189 -2.60 17.81 9.02
N ARG A 190 -3.39 17.46 8.01
CA ARG A 190 -4.06 16.16 7.91
C ARG A 190 -3.52 15.44 6.70
N GLY A 191 -3.11 14.20 6.90
CA GLY A 191 -2.57 13.38 5.83
C GLY A 191 -3.14 11.98 5.82
N THR A 192 -2.95 11.31 4.70
CA THR A 192 -3.21 9.89 4.52
C THR A 192 -2.03 9.27 3.82
N ILE A 193 -1.57 8.16 4.37
CA ILE A 193 -0.44 7.40 3.89
C ILE A 193 -0.95 6.06 3.44
N TYR A 194 -0.40 5.61 2.32
CA TYR A 194 -0.76 4.37 1.66
C TYR A 194 0.46 3.50 1.57
N ALA A 195 0.27 2.20 1.75
CA ALA A 195 1.30 1.21 1.48
C ALA A 195 0.66 0.02 0.79
N ILE A 196 1.27 -0.45 -0.31
CA ILE A 196 0.82 -1.62 -1.06
C ILE A 196 2.02 -2.49 -1.45
N PRO A 197 1.94 -3.82 -1.24
CA PRO A 197 2.95 -4.75 -1.74
C PRO A 197 2.97 -4.72 -3.27
N ASP A 198 4.17 -4.62 -3.85
CA ASP A 198 4.43 -4.68 -5.29
C ASP A 198 4.85 -6.12 -5.66
N PRO A 199 3.96 -6.94 -6.27
CA PRO A 199 4.25 -8.34 -6.58
C PRO A 199 5.17 -8.46 -7.80
N ILE A 200 6.46 -8.74 -7.59
CA ILE A 200 7.45 -8.81 -8.69
C ILE A 200 7.45 -10.20 -9.34
N ASP A 201 7.53 -11.26 -8.55
CA ASP A 201 7.48 -12.65 -9.00
C ASP A 201 6.98 -13.55 -7.87
N VAL A 202 5.70 -13.89 -7.89
CA VAL A 202 4.98 -14.33 -6.70
C VAL A 202 3.83 -15.29 -6.99
N SER A 203 3.53 -16.15 -6.00
CA SER A 203 2.42 -17.10 -6.04
C SER A 203 1.20 -16.65 -5.21
N ASN A 204 0.08 -17.34 -5.39
CA ASN A 204 -1.19 -17.08 -4.70
C ASN A 204 -1.11 -17.01 -3.16
N TYR A 205 -0.36 -17.90 -2.49
CA TYR A 205 -0.30 -17.90 -1.02
C TYR A 205 0.34 -16.63 -0.46
N ASP A 206 1.46 -16.21 -1.06
CA ASP A 206 2.17 -15.00 -0.64
C ASP A 206 1.31 -13.75 -0.93
N LEU A 207 0.58 -13.74 -2.05
CA LEU A 207 -0.36 -12.67 -2.41
C LEU A 207 -1.51 -12.55 -1.40
N ALA A 208 -2.14 -13.68 -1.04
CA ALA A 208 -3.21 -13.71 -0.06
C ALA A 208 -2.74 -13.23 1.32
N PHE A 209 -1.56 -13.69 1.74
CA PHE A 209 -0.99 -13.34 3.03
C PHE A 209 -0.62 -11.86 3.13
N LEU A 210 0.00 -11.29 2.09
CA LEU A 210 0.30 -9.87 2.05
C LEU A 210 -0.97 -9.01 1.96
N ALA A 211 -1.97 -9.45 1.19
CA ALA A 211 -3.25 -8.75 1.17
C ALA A 211 -3.93 -8.75 2.54
N LEU A 212 -3.82 -9.83 3.31
CA LEU A 212 -4.29 -9.86 4.70
C LEU A 212 -3.51 -8.86 5.57
N ILE A 213 -2.17 -8.92 5.57
CA ILE A 213 -1.33 -8.04 6.38
C ILE A 213 -1.63 -6.57 6.09
N PHE A 214 -1.65 -6.17 4.82
CA PHE A 214 -1.83 -4.77 4.44
C PHE A 214 -3.29 -4.35 4.50
N GLY A 215 -4.20 -5.17 3.99
CA GLY A 215 -5.64 -4.89 3.92
C GLY A 215 -6.34 -4.81 5.28
N GLU A 216 -5.76 -5.39 6.33
CA GLU A 216 -6.23 -5.20 7.71
C GLU A 216 -5.90 -3.80 8.27
N LYS A 217 -4.85 -3.13 7.79
CA LYS A 217 -4.37 -1.88 8.40
C LYS A 217 -5.09 -0.68 7.79
N LYS A 218 -6.39 -0.67 7.99
CA LYS A 218 -7.29 0.41 7.57
C LYS A 218 -7.69 1.24 8.77
N GLU A 219 -7.94 2.52 8.52
CA GLU A 219 -8.55 3.43 9.50
C GLU A 219 -7.70 3.65 10.76
N LYS A 220 -6.40 3.32 10.73
CA LYS A 220 -5.48 3.71 11.79
C LYS A 220 -5.27 5.22 11.75
N SER A 221 -5.44 5.88 12.88
CA SER A 221 -5.20 7.31 13.03
C SER A 221 -4.03 7.58 13.97
N PHE A 222 -3.08 8.40 13.52
CA PHE A 222 -1.96 8.87 14.32
C PHE A 222 -2.10 10.36 14.65
N HIS A 223 -1.48 10.76 15.75
CA HIS A 223 -1.46 12.16 16.19
C HIS A 223 -0.16 12.89 15.84
N ASN A 224 0.84 12.12 15.42
CA ASN A 224 2.13 12.66 15.00
C ASN A 224 2.21 12.61 13.48
N ASN A 225 3.04 13.50 12.93
CA ASN A 225 3.43 13.39 11.54
C ASN A 225 4.21 12.09 11.35
N ILE A 226 3.80 11.25 10.41
CA ILE A 226 4.45 9.96 10.15
C ILE A 226 5.37 10.12 8.93
N PRO A 227 6.70 9.97 9.09
CA PRO A 227 7.62 9.93 7.95
C PRO A 227 7.29 8.76 7.02
N LEU A 228 7.48 8.94 5.71
CA LEU A 228 7.15 7.91 4.73
C LEU A 228 7.86 6.57 5.01
N LEU A 229 9.12 6.63 5.46
CA LEU A 229 9.92 5.44 5.78
C LEU A 229 9.53 4.75 7.09
N ALA A 230 8.72 5.37 7.96
CA ALA A 230 8.20 4.68 9.14
C ALA A 230 7.09 3.67 8.80
N VAL A 231 6.42 3.89 7.67
CA VAL A 231 5.19 3.19 7.26
C VAL A 231 5.36 1.68 7.13
N PRO A 232 6.43 1.13 6.53
CA PRO A 232 6.53 -0.31 6.34
C PRO A 232 6.49 -1.05 7.68
N LEU A 233 7.21 -0.57 8.69
CA LEU A 233 7.21 -1.18 10.01
C LEU A 233 5.91 -0.93 10.79
N LEU A 234 5.23 0.21 10.59
CA LEU A 234 3.89 0.45 11.16
C LEU A 234 2.85 -0.58 10.67
N VAL A 235 2.98 -1.02 9.41
CA VAL A 235 2.15 -2.06 8.83
C VAL A 235 2.58 -3.43 9.35
N LEU A 236 3.82 -3.82 9.05
CA LEU A 236 4.34 -5.19 9.24
C LEU A 236 4.49 -5.58 10.72
N ALA A 237 4.85 -4.65 11.59
CA ALA A 237 5.03 -4.96 13.01
C ALA A 237 3.69 -5.26 13.71
N SER A 238 2.55 -4.84 13.16
CA SER A 238 1.24 -5.06 13.77
C SER A 238 0.53 -6.31 13.22
N GLY A 239 -0.05 -7.13 14.12
CA GLY A 239 -0.72 -8.40 13.78
C GLY A 239 0.18 -9.64 13.91
N GLU A 240 -0.39 -10.81 13.65
CA GLU A 240 0.35 -12.08 13.66
C GLU A 240 1.32 -12.15 12.47
N THR A 241 2.55 -12.58 12.73
CA THR A 241 3.55 -12.81 11.66
C THR A 241 3.93 -14.27 11.72
N ILE A 242 3.26 -15.09 10.92
CA ILE A 242 3.62 -16.50 10.74
C ILE A 242 4.31 -16.57 9.38
N TRP A 243 5.63 -16.71 9.43
CA TRP A 243 6.55 -16.60 8.31
C TRP A 243 6.40 -17.75 7.30
N HIS A 244 6.28 -17.41 6.00
CA HIS A 244 7.29 -17.69 4.96
C HIS A 244 6.81 -17.14 3.60
N ILE A 245 6.94 -15.82 3.39
CA ILE A 245 6.77 -15.25 2.04
C ILE A 245 7.99 -15.66 1.21
N ARG A 246 7.77 -16.32 0.07
CA ARG A 246 8.86 -16.84 -0.79
C ARG A 246 9.12 -15.99 -2.02
N GLY A 247 8.06 -15.36 -2.55
CA GLY A 247 8.12 -14.54 -3.74
C GLY A 247 8.94 -13.26 -3.57
N LYS A 248 9.23 -12.61 -4.71
CA LYS A 248 9.92 -11.31 -4.73
C LYS A 248 8.89 -10.18 -4.67
N TYR A 249 9.08 -9.28 -3.71
CA TYR A 249 8.18 -8.16 -3.48
C TYR A 249 8.93 -6.84 -3.31
N GLY A 250 8.39 -5.80 -3.93
CA GLY A 250 8.63 -4.43 -3.54
C GLY A 250 7.51 -3.93 -2.63
N LEU A 251 7.59 -2.65 -2.29
CA LEU A 251 6.56 -1.93 -1.55
C LEU A 251 6.47 -0.51 -2.11
N TYR A 252 5.30 -0.12 -2.59
CA TYR A 252 5.02 1.29 -2.85
C TYR A 252 4.42 1.94 -1.62
N VAL A 253 4.98 3.10 -1.26
CA VAL A 253 4.47 3.93 -0.18
C VAL A 253 4.33 5.35 -0.69
N TRP A 254 3.18 5.99 -0.42
CA TRP A 254 2.99 7.39 -0.78
C TRP A 254 2.15 8.15 0.22
N LYS A 255 2.40 9.45 0.29
CA LYS A 255 1.83 10.35 1.29
C LYS A 255 1.05 11.46 0.62
N TYR A 256 -0.23 11.51 0.96
CA TYR A 256 -1.18 12.53 0.54
C TYR A 256 -1.46 13.49 1.70
N GLU A 257 -1.17 14.78 1.54
CA GLU A 257 -1.38 15.79 2.57
C GLU A 257 -2.27 16.93 2.11
N GLY A 258 -3.00 17.51 3.06
CA GLY A 258 -3.74 18.75 2.91
C GLY A 258 -3.21 19.83 3.84
N THR A 259 -2.92 21.01 3.30
CA THR A 259 -2.56 22.23 4.05
C THR A 259 -3.49 23.36 3.62
N GLY A 260 -4.38 23.80 4.51
CA GLY A 260 -5.46 24.72 4.14
C GLY A 260 -6.39 24.13 3.07
N ASN A 261 -6.47 24.79 1.91
CA ASN A 261 -7.23 24.33 0.74
C ASN A 261 -6.37 23.57 -0.29
N PHE A 262 -5.07 23.47 -0.08
CA PHE A 262 -4.16 22.80 -0.99
C PHE A 262 -4.03 21.33 -0.66
N LEU A 263 -4.11 20.50 -1.69
CA LEU A 263 -4.00 19.05 -1.61
C LEU A 263 -2.85 18.63 -2.52
N SER A 264 -1.89 17.90 -1.98
CA SER A 264 -0.69 17.51 -2.72
C SER A 264 -0.18 16.14 -2.29
N LEU A 265 0.38 15.41 -3.25
CA LEU A 265 1.31 14.33 -2.92
C LEU A 265 2.59 14.98 -2.38
N LYS A 266 3.03 14.56 -1.19
CA LYS A 266 4.28 15.08 -0.59
C LYS A 266 5.46 14.18 -0.87
N ASP A 267 5.27 12.89 -0.63
CA ASP A 267 6.32 11.90 -0.71
C ASP A 267 5.82 10.65 -1.44
N PHE A 268 6.73 10.01 -2.17
CA PHE A 268 6.54 8.74 -2.84
C PHE A 268 7.84 7.95 -2.78
N SER A 269 7.76 6.65 -2.49
CA SER A 269 8.92 5.76 -2.49
C SER A 269 8.53 4.36 -2.89
N GLN A 270 9.44 3.69 -3.58
CA GLN A 270 9.43 2.24 -3.76
C GLN A 270 10.55 1.65 -2.90
N LEU A 271 10.24 0.64 -2.09
CA LEU A 271 11.14 0.06 -1.11
C LEU A 271 11.26 -1.46 -1.32
N PRO A 272 12.43 -2.08 -1.07
CA PRO A 272 12.54 -3.53 -1.03
C PRO A 272 11.81 -4.07 0.21
N LEU A 273 10.92 -5.04 0.02
CA LEU A 273 10.12 -5.58 1.12
C LEU A 273 10.85 -6.69 1.90
N SER A 274 11.75 -7.43 1.25
CA SER A 274 12.42 -8.60 1.85
C SER A 274 13.22 -8.31 3.12
N PRO A 275 14.07 -7.28 3.22
CA PRO A 275 14.81 -7.00 4.45
C PRO A 275 13.89 -6.68 5.63
N LEU A 276 12.79 -5.98 5.36
CA LEU A 276 11.80 -5.60 6.36
C LEU A 276 11.02 -6.81 6.88
N LEU A 277 10.63 -7.71 5.97
CA LEU A 277 9.99 -8.98 6.30
C LEU A 277 10.93 -9.85 7.13
N ASP A 278 12.19 -10.03 6.70
CA ASP A 278 13.22 -10.80 7.42
C ASP A 278 13.41 -10.29 8.85
N PHE A 279 13.47 -8.96 9.02
CA PHE A 279 13.60 -8.32 10.34
C PHE A 279 12.37 -8.55 11.21
N VAL A 280 11.16 -8.26 10.70
CA VAL A 280 9.93 -8.36 11.49
C VAL A 280 9.68 -9.80 11.94
N ALA A 281 9.90 -10.77 11.05
CA ALA A 281 9.70 -12.17 11.35
C ALA A 281 10.72 -12.68 12.37
N GLY A 282 12.00 -12.39 12.18
CA GLY A 282 13.04 -12.76 13.14
C GLY A 282 12.81 -12.11 14.50
N ALA A 283 12.49 -10.82 14.53
CA ALA A 283 12.30 -10.08 15.77
C ALA A 283 11.08 -10.57 16.55
N LYS A 284 9.98 -10.91 15.86
CA LYS A 284 8.77 -11.50 16.46
C LYS A 284 8.99 -12.96 16.91
N ALA A 285 9.79 -13.73 16.19
CA ALA A 285 10.12 -15.10 16.57
C ALA A 285 10.97 -15.15 17.85
N LYS A 286 11.88 -14.18 18.02
CA LYS A 286 12.78 -14.09 19.18
C LYS A 286 12.19 -13.32 20.36
N GLY A 287 11.16 -12.50 20.15
CA GLY A 287 10.61 -11.64 21.20
C GLY A 287 9.22 -11.10 20.88
N LYS A 288 8.46 -10.75 21.92
CA LYS A 288 7.06 -10.28 21.81
C LYS A 288 6.90 -8.76 21.78
N TYR A 289 8.00 -8.02 21.77
CA TYR A 289 7.98 -6.57 22.06
C TYR A 289 8.08 -5.67 20.85
N LEU A 290 8.44 -6.18 19.66
CA LEU A 290 8.47 -5.37 18.44
C LEU A 290 7.16 -4.60 18.20
N PRO A 291 5.96 -5.22 18.25
CA PRO A 291 4.71 -4.47 18.05
C PRO A 291 4.53 -3.34 19.06
N LYS A 292 4.88 -3.59 20.33
CA LYS A 292 4.75 -2.61 21.43
C LYS A 292 5.72 -1.44 21.29
N LEU A 293 6.94 -1.72 20.81
CA LEU A 293 7.94 -0.70 20.51
C LEU A 293 7.44 0.20 19.39
N ILE A 294 7.04 -0.39 18.25
CA ILE A 294 6.56 0.38 17.09
C ILE A 294 5.31 1.21 17.44
N GLU A 295 4.37 0.64 18.19
CA GLU A 295 3.18 1.36 18.65
C GLU A 295 3.54 2.54 19.58
N TYR A 296 4.52 2.35 20.48
CA TYR A 296 4.99 3.43 21.35
C TYR A 296 5.71 4.52 20.56
N LEU A 297 6.62 4.16 19.64
CA LEU A 297 7.29 5.15 18.80
C LEU A 297 6.31 5.94 17.93
N ALA A 298 5.18 5.33 17.56
CA ALA A 298 4.11 5.99 16.81
C ALA A 298 3.12 6.81 17.67
N SER A 299 3.19 6.70 19.00
CA SER A 299 2.26 7.38 19.92
C SER A 299 2.63 8.85 20.11
N ARG A 300 1.74 9.62 20.74
CA ARG A 300 1.96 11.06 21.02
C ARG A 300 3.24 11.31 21.83
N GLU A 301 3.59 10.38 22.69
CA GLU A 301 4.76 10.43 23.57
C GLU A 301 6.02 9.88 22.91
N GLY A 302 5.89 9.24 21.75
CA GLY A 302 6.98 8.65 20.99
C GLY A 302 7.51 9.56 19.88
N ASP A 303 8.48 9.02 19.14
CA ASP A 303 9.07 9.67 17.97
C ASP A 303 9.03 8.74 16.74
N PRO A 304 8.10 8.98 15.79
CA PRO A 304 7.99 8.18 14.57
C PRO A 304 9.24 8.23 13.68
N SER A 305 10.11 9.24 13.83
CA SER A 305 11.36 9.32 13.08
C SER A 305 12.30 8.17 13.42
N LEU A 306 12.23 7.63 14.65
CA LEU A 306 13.02 6.46 15.04
C LEU A 306 12.56 5.19 14.32
N ILE A 307 11.28 5.09 13.94
CA ILE A 307 10.80 3.99 13.09
C ILE A 307 11.40 4.12 11.68
N ALA A 308 11.46 5.35 11.15
CA ALA A 308 12.10 5.62 9.87
C ALA A 308 13.60 5.26 9.89
N LEU A 309 14.32 5.59 10.98
CA LEU A 309 15.73 5.21 11.14
C LEU A 309 15.94 3.68 11.16
N ILE A 310 15.01 2.92 11.78
CA ILE A 310 15.07 1.44 11.71
C ILE A 310 14.91 1.00 10.25
N THR A 311 13.93 1.54 9.52
CA THR A 311 13.71 1.21 8.10
C THR A 311 14.91 1.58 7.23
N GLU A 312 15.50 2.76 7.41
CA GLU A 312 16.70 3.20 6.69
C GLU A 312 17.88 2.27 6.94
N CYS A 313 18.16 1.93 8.20
CA CYS A 313 19.20 0.98 8.58
C CYS A 313 19.01 -0.39 7.88
N LEU A 314 17.77 -0.89 7.81
CA LEU A 314 17.44 -2.18 7.20
C LEU A 314 17.53 -2.18 5.67
N ILE A 315 17.21 -1.05 5.02
CA ILE A 315 17.12 -0.97 3.55
C ILE A 315 18.43 -0.47 2.93
N TYR A 316 19.04 0.54 3.54
CA TYR A 316 20.20 1.25 3.01
C TYR A 316 21.50 0.92 3.75
N GLY A 317 21.44 0.17 4.85
CA GLY A 317 22.62 -0.12 5.66
C GLY A 317 23.12 1.05 6.50
N GLU A 318 22.44 2.20 6.48
CA GLU A 318 22.78 3.39 7.26
C GLU A 318 21.52 4.03 7.86
N PRO A 319 21.58 4.58 9.09
CA PRO A 319 22.72 4.51 10.00
C PRO A 319 22.94 3.08 10.52
N ASP A 320 24.06 2.84 11.19
CA ASP A 320 24.37 1.52 11.76
C ASP A 320 23.39 1.12 12.89
N PRO A 321 23.22 -0.18 13.18
CA PRO A 321 22.27 -0.66 14.18
C PRO A 321 22.53 -0.10 15.59
N TYR A 322 23.78 0.16 15.96
CA TYR A 322 24.10 0.70 17.28
C TYR A 322 23.59 2.14 17.42
N THR A 323 23.77 2.97 16.39
CA THR A 323 23.23 4.33 16.35
C THR A 323 21.70 4.32 16.48
N VAL A 324 21.01 3.45 15.75
CA VAL A 324 19.54 3.30 15.84
C VAL A 324 19.12 2.91 17.27
N LEU A 325 19.73 1.87 17.84
CA LEU A 325 19.39 1.38 19.18
C LEU A 325 19.69 2.41 20.25
N ARG A 326 20.79 3.17 20.13
CA ARG A 326 21.14 4.26 21.05
C ARG A 326 20.09 5.36 21.05
N ASN A 327 19.59 5.77 19.89
CA ASN A 327 18.54 6.79 19.79
C ASN A 327 17.23 6.32 20.42
N ILE A 328 16.82 5.07 20.16
CA ILE A 328 15.64 4.46 20.79
C ILE A 328 15.81 4.38 22.31
N TRP A 329 16.99 3.94 22.78
CA TRP A 329 17.28 3.86 24.21
C TRP A 329 17.24 5.26 24.86
N SER A 330 17.82 6.28 24.22
CA SER A 330 17.79 7.65 24.72
C SER A 330 16.36 8.14 24.93
N LEU A 331 15.49 7.96 23.94
CA LEU A 331 14.06 8.33 24.04
C LEU A 331 13.39 7.59 25.21
N LEU A 332 13.52 6.27 25.27
CA LEU A 332 12.85 5.45 26.27
C LEU A 332 13.36 5.70 27.71
N SER A 333 14.61 6.12 27.87
CA SER A 333 15.19 6.43 29.19
C SER A 333 14.72 7.76 29.75
N GLN A 334 14.48 8.73 28.86
CA GLN A 334 13.99 10.07 29.23
C GLN A 334 12.48 10.07 29.46
N ALA A 335 11.77 9.06 28.95
CA ALA A 335 10.33 8.93 29.10
C ALA A 335 9.90 8.81 30.57
N ARG A 336 8.94 9.66 30.94
CA ARG A 336 8.39 9.73 32.31
C ARG A 336 7.35 8.64 32.57
N ASP A 337 6.76 8.05 31.54
CA ASP A 337 5.69 7.07 31.67
C ASP A 337 6.20 5.66 32.04
N LYS A 338 5.32 4.85 32.64
CA LYS A 338 5.65 3.47 33.02
C LYS A 338 5.74 2.53 31.81
N ARG A 339 5.10 2.90 30.69
CA ARG A 339 5.04 2.10 29.46
C ARG A 339 6.41 2.06 28.78
N ALA A 340 7.05 3.20 28.58
CA ALA A 340 8.39 3.31 28.02
C ALA A 340 9.42 2.62 28.89
N LYS A 341 9.39 2.83 30.21
CA LYS A 341 10.30 2.13 31.14
C LYS A 341 10.15 0.61 31.08
N ARG A 342 8.94 0.11 30.84
CA ARG A 342 8.71 -1.31 30.58
C ARG A 342 9.39 -1.66 29.25
N ILE A 343 9.02 -1.03 28.14
CA ILE A 343 9.60 -1.30 26.82
C ILE A 343 11.13 -1.24 26.85
N LEU A 344 11.72 -0.29 27.57
CA LEU A 344 13.17 -0.15 27.74
C LEU A 344 13.84 -1.39 28.34
N ARG A 345 13.28 -1.90 29.45
CA ARG A 345 13.77 -3.14 30.09
C ARG A 345 13.69 -4.34 29.15
N TRP A 346 12.86 -4.24 28.12
CA TRP A 346 12.54 -5.29 27.16
C TRP A 346 12.87 -4.85 25.73
N LEU A 347 13.79 -3.89 25.54
CA LEU A 347 14.33 -3.60 24.22
C LEU A 347 15.11 -4.85 23.83
N ASP A 348 14.35 -5.79 23.27
CA ASP A 348 14.65 -7.20 23.43
C ASP A 348 15.93 -7.52 22.69
N LYS A 349 16.65 -8.52 23.19
CA LYS A 349 17.76 -9.14 22.46
C LYS A 349 17.30 -9.49 21.04
N GLY A 350 16.03 -9.92 20.88
CA GLY A 350 15.41 -10.17 19.57
C GLY A 350 15.37 -8.97 18.61
N VAL A 351 15.00 -7.76 19.05
CA VAL A 351 14.96 -6.58 18.14
C VAL A 351 16.37 -6.16 17.77
N ALA A 352 17.26 -6.07 18.75
CA ALA A 352 18.65 -5.65 18.53
C ALA A 352 19.39 -6.66 17.64
N GLU A 353 19.39 -7.95 18.00
CA GLU A 353 20.07 -8.99 17.23
C GLU A 353 19.58 -9.08 15.79
N GLU A 354 18.28 -8.97 15.57
CA GLU A 354 17.72 -9.09 14.22
C GLU A 354 18.01 -7.87 13.38
N LEU A 355 18.06 -6.68 13.99
CA LEU A 355 18.55 -5.47 13.32
C LEU A 355 20.01 -5.67 12.87
N PHE A 356 20.89 -6.12 13.77
CA PHE A 356 22.29 -6.43 13.43
C PHE A 356 22.41 -7.54 12.38
N ARG A 357 21.59 -8.59 12.46
CA ARG A 357 21.64 -9.73 11.53
C ARG A 357 21.26 -9.29 10.11
N VAL A 358 20.14 -8.59 9.96
CA VAL A 358 19.68 -8.12 8.64
C VAL A 358 20.64 -7.07 8.07
N TRP A 359 21.13 -6.16 8.90
CA TRP A 359 22.15 -5.18 8.52
C TRP A 359 23.46 -5.84 8.06
N LYS A 360 23.95 -6.86 8.77
CA LYS A 360 25.15 -7.62 8.37
C LYS A 360 24.94 -8.30 7.02
N LYS A 361 23.77 -8.93 6.81
CA LYS A 361 23.40 -9.57 5.52
C LYS A 361 23.40 -8.56 4.37
N TYR A 362 22.94 -7.32 4.62
CA TYR A 362 23.04 -6.24 3.64
C TYR A 362 24.51 -6.03 3.22
N TRP A 363 25.41 -5.79 4.17
CA TRP A 363 26.83 -5.54 3.86
C TRP A 363 27.58 -6.76 3.31
N GLU A 364 27.24 -7.99 3.73
CA GLU A 364 27.80 -9.21 3.14
C GLU A 364 27.44 -9.34 1.65
N GLY A 365 26.24 -8.89 1.26
CA GLY A 365 25.83 -8.83 -0.15
C GLY A 365 26.53 -7.74 -0.97
N HIS A 366 27.03 -6.68 -0.32
CA HIS A 366 27.70 -5.53 -0.97
C HIS A 366 29.23 -5.57 -0.84
N GLY A 367 29.78 -6.42 0.03
CA GLY A 367 31.20 -6.53 0.37
C GLY A 367 32.10 -7.11 -0.73
N THR A 368 31.57 -7.36 -1.93
CA THR A 368 32.33 -7.74 -3.12
C THR A 368 32.42 -6.59 -4.12
N GLY A 369 32.96 -5.44 -3.67
CA GLY A 369 33.63 -4.47 -4.55
C GLY A 369 32.79 -3.71 -5.59
N GLY A 370 31.48 -3.61 -5.44
CA GLY A 370 30.63 -2.81 -6.33
C GLY A 370 29.99 -1.63 -5.62
N THR A 371 30.33 -0.41 -6.02
CA THR A 371 29.49 0.77 -5.73
C THR A 371 28.12 0.56 -6.40
N PRO A 372 26.98 0.84 -5.73
CA PRO A 372 25.67 0.53 -6.31
C PRO A 372 25.39 1.39 -7.55
N SER A 373 25.22 0.76 -8.70
CA SER A 373 24.50 1.37 -9.82
C SER A 373 23.00 1.23 -9.56
N TYR A 374 22.32 2.36 -9.34
CA TYR A 374 20.86 2.43 -9.33
C TYR A 374 20.30 1.88 -10.65
N ALA A 375 19.41 0.88 -10.57
CA ALA A 375 18.61 0.37 -11.69
C ALA A 375 17.13 0.42 -11.33
#